data_AF-A0A9X1RXQ0-F1
#
_entry.id   AF-A0A9X1RXQ0-F1
#
_cell.length_a   1.000
_cell.length_b   1.000
_cell.length_c   1.000
_cell.angle_alpha   90.00
_cell.angle_beta   90.00
_cell.angle_gamma   90.00
#
_symmetry.space_group_name_H-M   'P 1'
#
loop_
_entity.id
_entity.type
_entity.pdbx_description
1 polymer ?
#
loop_
_entity_poly.entity_id
_entity_poly.type
_entity_poly.pdbx_seq_one_letter_code
_entity_poly.pdbx_strand_id
1 'polypeptide(L)'
;MNKFSGIDLHSNNSVVVVSDEADRVMYQRRLPNDPVQILAALAPHREDLVGVVVEATYNWYWLVDQLMNDGYRVHLANPAAIRQYEGLKYSGDFTDAAHLAQLLRLGLLPEGYIYPAEERPVRDLSRKRIQLVQCRTAQILAIENLFSRHTGGQMQGERVKRLDEMQVNGFGFASDVTLAMQANLAVMRDFQDQNARFCALSLTH
;
A
#
# COMPACT_ATOMS: atom_id res chain seq x y z
N MET A 1 -9.35 7.43 33.45
CA MET A 1 -9.24 5.96 33.24
C MET A 1 -8.77 5.79 31.82
N ASN A 2 -7.63 5.14 31.59
CA ASN A 2 -7.02 5.21 30.26
C ASN A 2 -7.92 4.62 29.19
N LYS A 3 -7.90 5.25 28.02
CA LYS A 3 -8.64 4.84 26.83
C LYS A 3 -7.70 4.64 25.67
N PHE A 4 -8.09 3.76 24.76
CA PHE A 4 -7.33 3.38 23.58
C PHE A 4 -8.26 3.46 22.38
N SER A 5 -7.80 4.08 21.30
CA SER A 5 -8.59 4.12 20.07
C SER A 5 -7.93 3.33 18.97
N GLY A 6 -8.74 2.62 18.19
CA GLY A 6 -8.35 2.01 16.93
C GLY A 6 -9.22 2.57 15.82
N ILE A 7 -8.58 2.92 14.71
CA ILE A 7 -9.23 3.38 13.49
C ILE A 7 -8.84 2.44 12.36
N ASP A 8 -9.85 1.71 11.88
CA ASP A 8 -9.75 0.92 10.67
C ASP A 8 -10.15 1.79 9.47
N LEU A 9 -9.14 2.16 8.68
CA LEU A 9 -9.26 3.15 7.61
C LEU A 9 -9.54 2.48 6.27
N HIS A 10 -10.74 2.74 5.74
CA HIS A 10 -11.19 2.28 4.44
C HIS A 10 -11.11 3.40 3.38
N SER A 11 -11.44 3.05 2.14
CA SER A 11 -11.35 3.96 1.00
C SER A 11 -12.25 5.20 1.12
N ASN A 12 -13.45 5.06 1.68
CA ASN A 12 -14.44 6.13 1.79
C ASN A 12 -14.96 6.39 3.21
N ASN A 13 -14.54 5.58 4.19
CA ASN A 13 -14.99 5.67 5.56
C ASN A 13 -13.89 5.20 6.53
N SER A 14 -14.04 5.58 7.79
CA SER A 14 -13.18 5.20 8.90
C SER A 14 -14.06 4.58 9.98
N VAL A 15 -13.69 3.39 10.45
CA VAL A 15 -14.34 2.75 11.59
C VAL A 15 -13.54 3.07 12.84
N VAL A 16 -14.12 3.90 13.71
CA VAL A 16 -13.49 4.39 14.93
C VAL A 16 -14.04 3.63 16.11
N VAL A 17 -13.16 3.03 16.90
CA VAL A 17 -13.48 2.40 18.18
C VAL A 17 -12.65 3.06 19.28
N VAL A 18 -13.25 3.25 20.45
CA VAL A 18 -12.58 3.64 21.69
C VAL A 18 -12.93 2.64 22.77
N SER A 19 -11.93 2.01 23.36
CA SER A 19 -12.08 1.09 24.49
C SER A 19 -11.35 1.59 25.73
N ASP A 20 -11.75 1.11 26.89
CA ASP A 20 -11.08 1.37 28.17
C ASP A 20 -10.02 0.29 28.52
N GLU A 21 -9.35 0.44 29.66
CA GLU A 21 -8.36 -0.53 30.18
C GLU A 21 -8.93 -1.94 30.41
N ALA A 22 -10.24 -2.06 30.62
CA ALA A 22 -10.94 -3.32 30.81
C ALA A 22 -11.48 -3.90 29.49
N ASP A 23 -11.04 -3.36 28.34
CA ASP A 23 -11.45 -3.75 26.99
C ASP A 23 -12.94 -3.48 26.68
N ARG A 24 -13.60 -2.63 27.47
CA ARG A 24 -15.01 -2.27 27.24
C ARG A 24 -15.08 -1.18 26.18
N VAL A 25 -15.91 -1.39 25.17
CA VAL A 25 -16.14 -0.40 24.11
C VAL A 25 -16.95 0.76 24.69
N MET A 26 -16.34 1.95 24.69
CA MET A 26 -16.93 3.21 25.15
C MET A 26 -17.57 3.98 23.99
N TYR A 27 -17.02 3.81 22.78
CA TYR A 27 -17.51 4.41 21.56
C TYR A 27 -17.18 3.50 20.38
N GLN A 28 -18.13 3.37 19.43
CA GLN A 28 -17.86 2.78 18.13
C GLN A 28 -18.73 3.43 17.06
N ARG A 29 -18.13 3.85 15.94
CA ARG A 29 -18.90 4.40 14.82
C ARG A 29 -18.14 4.29 13.50
N ARG A 30 -18.89 4.05 12.42
CA ARG A 30 -18.41 4.26 11.06
C ARG A 30 -18.66 5.72 10.66
N LEU A 31 -17.60 6.43 10.31
CA LEU A 31 -17.62 7.84 9.93
C LEU A 31 -17.14 7.99 8.48
N PRO A 32 -17.58 9.02 7.74
CA PRO A 32 -16.93 9.35 6.48
C PRO A 32 -15.46 9.72 6.72
N ASN A 33 -14.63 9.65 5.68
CA ASN A 33 -13.24 10.14 5.71
C ASN A 33 -13.22 11.68 5.76
N ASP A 34 -13.61 12.22 6.91
CA ASP A 34 -13.73 13.64 7.22
C ASP A 34 -13.03 13.90 8.55
N PRO A 35 -11.90 14.65 8.56
CA PRO A 35 -11.15 14.90 9.79
C PRO A 35 -11.98 15.63 10.84
N VAL A 36 -12.93 16.50 10.46
CA VAL A 36 -13.76 17.23 11.43
C VAL A 36 -14.62 16.25 12.23
N GLN A 37 -15.23 15.27 11.57
CA GLN A 37 -16.09 14.28 12.21
C GLN A 37 -15.29 13.29 13.06
N ILE A 38 -14.12 12.86 12.58
CA ILE A 38 -13.25 11.94 13.32
C ILE A 38 -12.71 12.62 14.58
N LEU A 39 -12.23 13.86 14.48
CA LEU A 39 -11.75 14.63 15.64
C LEU A 39 -12.87 14.89 16.65
N ALA A 40 -14.08 15.22 16.18
CA ALA A 40 -15.25 15.39 17.03
C ALA A 40 -15.66 14.09 17.75
N ALA A 41 -15.46 12.93 17.12
CA ALA A 41 -15.72 11.63 17.74
C ALA A 41 -14.69 11.30 18.84
N LEU A 42 -13.44 11.71 18.67
CA LEU A 42 -12.36 11.46 19.65
C LEU A 42 -12.34 12.49 20.79
N ALA A 43 -12.79 13.72 20.55
CA ALA A 43 -12.72 14.83 21.50
C ALA A 43 -13.29 14.52 22.90
N PRO A 44 -14.44 13.82 23.06
CA PRO A 44 -14.97 13.46 24.39
C PRO A 44 -14.07 12.51 25.20
N HIS A 45 -13.11 11.86 24.55
CA HIS A 45 -12.21 10.89 25.15
C HIS A 45 -10.78 11.40 25.33
N ARG A 46 -10.48 12.61 24.82
CA ARG A 46 -9.12 13.14 24.63
C ARG A 46 -8.24 13.11 25.88
N GLU A 47 -8.76 13.54 27.03
CA GLU A 47 -7.98 13.61 28.28
C GLU A 47 -7.50 12.24 28.78
N ASP A 48 -8.30 11.20 28.51
CA ASP A 48 -8.02 9.82 28.92
C ASP A 48 -7.32 9.01 27.83
N LEU A 49 -7.20 9.53 26.61
CA LEU A 49 -6.76 8.76 25.45
C LEU A 49 -5.24 8.61 25.43
N VAL A 50 -4.76 7.38 25.65
CA VAL A 50 -3.32 7.08 25.65
C VAL A 50 -2.74 7.14 24.23
N GLY A 51 -3.53 6.75 23.23
CA GLY A 51 -3.13 6.82 21.84
C GLY A 51 -4.24 6.41 20.88
N VAL A 52 -4.06 6.81 19.62
CA VAL A 52 -4.92 6.46 18.48
C VAL A 52 -4.13 5.58 17.53
N VAL A 53 -4.59 4.37 17.29
CA VAL A 53 -4.00 3.46 16.32
C VAL A 53 -4.69 3.66 14.98
N VAL A 54 -3.90 3.85 13.91
CA VAL A 54 -4.37 3.86 12.52
C VAL A 54 -3.66 2.73 11.79
N GLU A 55 -4.40 1.95 11.01
CA GLU A 55 -3.79 0.90 10.20
C GLU A 55 -2.96 1.48 9.02
N ALA A 56 -1.74 0.96 8.78
CA ALA A 56 -0.88 1.38 7.66
C ALA A 56 -1.36 0.85 6.30
N THR A 57 -2.55 1.26 5.88
CA THR A 57 -3.10 0.97 4.56
C THR A 57 -2.53 1.93 3.50
N TYR A 58 -3.23 2.19 2.39
CA TYR A 58 -2.71 3.04 1.31
C TYR A 58 -2.99 4.54 1.50
N ASN A 59 -3.96 4.92 2.35
CA ASN A 59 -4.50 6.28 2.44
C ASN A 59 -4.33 6.93 3.82
N TRP A 60 -3.38 6.49 4.66
CA TRP A 60 -3.28 6.96 6.05
C TRP A 60 -2.68 8.36 6.24
N TYR A 61 -1.88 8.89 5.28
CA TYR A 61 -1.11 10.13 5.47
C TYR A 61 -1.96 11.28 6.02
N TRP A 62 -3.08 11.59 5.35
CA TRP A 62 -3.94 12.71 5.73
C TRP A 62 -4.50 12.56 7.15
N LEU A 63 -4.91 11.34 7.54
CA LEU A 63 -5.55 11.11 8.83
C LEU A 63 -4.52 11.22 9.96
N VAL A 64 -3.37 10.58 9.78
CA VAL A 64 -2.28 10.63 10.77
C VAL A 64 -1.80 12.06 10.96
N ASP A 65 -1.62 12.83 9.88
CA ASP A 65 -1.20 14.22 9.98
C ASP A 65 -2.24 15.08 10.73
N GLN A 66 -3.54 14.91 10.42
CA GLN A 66 -4.59 15.66 11.12
C GLN A 66 -4.65 15.31 12.61
N LEU A 67 -4.53 14.03 12.96
CA LEU A 67 -4.51 13.60 14.35
C LEU A 67 -3.27 14.12 15.10
N MET A 68 -2.08 14.05 14.48
CA MET A 68 -0.85 14.58 15.06
C MET A 68 -0.88 16.10 15.21
N ASN A 69 -1.40 16.83 14.22
CA ASN A 69 -1.56 18.28 14.26
C ASN A 69 -2.55 18.72 15.34
N ASP A 70 -3.61 17.94 15.58
CA ASP A 70 -4.53 18.16 16.70
C ASP A 70 -3.95 17.67 18.04
N GLY A 71 -2.72 17.15 18.08
CA GLY A 71 -2.01 16.81 19.32
C GLY A 71 -2.30 15.41 19.87
N TYR A 72 -2.91 14.52 19.09
CA TYR A 72 -3.05 13.12 19.48
C TYR A 72 -1.72 12.37 19.36
N ARG A 73 -1.49 11.43 20.28
CA ARG A 73 -0.43 10.43 20.14
C ARG A 73 -0.90 9.35 19.18
N VAL A 74 -0.36 9.37 17.96
CA VAL A 74 -0.74 8.43 16.90
C VAL A 74 0.25 7.28 16.79
N HIS A 75 -0.29 6.07 16.67
CA HIS A 75 0.46 4.85 16.40
C HIS A 75 0.03 4.29 15.04
N LEU A 76 0.99 4.07 14.14
CA LEU A 76 0.71 3.51 12.83
C LEU A 76 0.92 2.00 12.88
N ALA A 77 -0.13 1.21 12.82
CA ALA A 77 -0.04 -0.24 12.90
C ALA A 77 0.51 -0.85 11.61
N ASN A 78 1.41 -1.83 11.69
CA ASN A 78 1.94 -2.57 10.54
C ASN A 78 1.12 -3.85 10.27
N PRO A 79 0.23 -3.87 9.27
CA PRO A 79 -0.67 -5.02 9.04
C PRO A 79 0.08 -6.31 8.72
N ALA A 80 1.19 -6.20 8.00
CA ALA A 80 1.99 -7.37 7.61
C ALA A 80 2.66 -8.07 8.80
N ALA A 81 2.79 -7.39 9.94
CA ALA A 81 3.34 -7.93 11.17
C ALA A 81 2.26 -8.31 12.20
N ILE A 82 1.01 -7.89 12.00
CA ILE A 82 -0.13 -8.31 12.82
C ILE A 82 -0.50 -9.73 12.41
N ARG A 83 -0.32 -10.67 13.34
CA ARG A 83 -0.83 -12.04 13.16
C ARG A 83 -2.33 -12.01 13.35
N GLN A 84 -3.09 -11.91 12.26
CA GLN A 84 -4.51 -12.22 12.30
C GLN A 84 -4.65 -13.71 12.64
N TYR A 85 -5.37 -14.03 13.72
CA TYR A 85 -5.70 -15.42 14.01
C TYR A 85 -6.62 -15.95 12.89
N GLU A 86 -6.10 -16.82 12.03
CA GLU A 86 -6.74 -17.39 10.83
C GLU A 86 -8.02 -18.24 11.12
N GLY A 87 -8.60 -18.18 12.31
CA GLY A 87 -9.67 -19.07 12.77
C GLY A 87 -11.09 -18.49 12.85
N LEU A 88 -11.28 -17.16 12.80
CA LEU A 88 -12.61 -16.55 12.98
C LEU A 88 -13.09 -15.92 11.67
N LYS A 89 -13.89 -16.70 10.94
CA LYS A 89 -14.56 -16.37 9.67
C LYS A 89 -15.65 -15.28 9.77
N TYR A 90 -15.65 -14.52 10.87
CA TYR A 90 -16.61 -13.46 11.20
C TYR A 90 -15.89 -12.23 11.81
N SER A 91 -14.76 -11.80 11.22
CA SER A 91 -14.26 -10.46 11.51
C SER A 91 -15.02 -9.44 10.67
N GLY A 92 -15.49 -8.37 11.29
CA GLY A 92 -16.03 -7.20 10.61
C GLY A 92 -15.25 -5.98 11.06
N ASP A 93 -15.35 -4.88 10.30
CA ASP A 93 -14.54 -3.67 10.45
C ASP A 93 -14.49 -3.12 11.89
N PHE A 94 -15.56 -3.28 12.67
CA PHE A 94 -15.59 -2.88 14.09
C PHE A 94 -14.72 -3.77 14.97
N THR A 95 -14.67 -5.06 14.70
CA THR A 95 -13.79 -6.01 15.38
C THR A 95 -12.34 -5.72 15.04
N ASP A 96 -12.04 -5.38 13.79
CA ASP A 96 -10.68 -5.02 13.35
C ASP A 96 -10.20 -3.73 14.03
N ALA A 97 -11.03 -2.68 14.05
CA ALA A 97 -10.73 -1.44 14.78
C ALA A 97 -10.59 -1.67 16.31
N ALA A 98 -11.45 -2.50 16.91
CA ALA A 98 -11.34 -2.85 18.32
C ALA A 98 -10.05 -3.64 18.62
N HIS A 99 -9.65 -4.53 17.70
CA HIS A 99 -8.41 -5.29 17.82
C HIS A 99 -7.18 -4.39 17.81
N LEU A 100 -7.16 -3.33 16.97
CA LEU A 100 -6.08 -2.34 16.98
C LEU A 100 -5.97 -1.63 18.34
N ALA A 101 -7.09 -1.19 18.92
CA ALA A 101 -7.11 -0.59 20.25
C ALA A 101 -6.61 -1.56 21.34
N GLN A 102 -7.00 -2.83 21.24
CA GLN A 102 -6.58 -3.90 22.14
C GLN A 102 -5.07 -4.17 22.05
N LEU A 103 -4.50 -4.22 20.83
CA LEU A 103 -3.05 -4.42 20.65
C LEU A 103 -2.23 -3.29 21.27
N LEU A 104 -2.69 -2.04 21.15
CA LEU A 104 -2.06 -0.90 21.83
C LEU A 104 -2.17 -1.02 23.35
N ARG A 105 -3.36 -1.36 23.87
CA ARG A 105 -3.60 -1.56 25.31
C ARG A 105 -2.68 -2.62 25.91
N LEU A 106 -2.44 -3.71 25.18
CA LEU A 106 -1.58 -4.81 25.62
C LEU A 106 -0.08 -4.54 25.41
N GLY A 107 0.30 -3.44 24.74
CA GLY A 107 1.70 -3.15 24.37
C GLY A 107 2.28 -4.15 23.35
N LEU A 108 1.40 -4.77 22.55
CA LEU A 108 1.77 -5.79 21.54
C LEU A 108 1.67 -5.26 20.10
N LEU A 109 1.33 -3.98 19.93
CA LEU A 109 1.12 -3.38 18.62
C LEU A 109 2.43 -3.36 17.82
N PRO A 110 2.52 -4.07 16.67
CA PRO A 110 3.64 -3.88 15.77
C PRO A 110 3.46 -2.56 15.02
N GLU A 111 4.36 -1.61 15.24
CA GLU A 111 4.27 -0.28 14.65
C GLU A 111 5.11 -0.17 13.36
N GLY A 112 4.56 0.57 12.39
CA GLY A 112 5.27 1.07 11.23
C GLY A 112 5.83 2.46 11.49
N TYR A 113 6.89 2.83 10.77
CA TYR A 113 7.47 4.16 10.87
C TYR A 113 6.58 5.21 10.18
N ILE A 114 6.17 6.23 10.93
CA ILE A 114 5.48 7.42 10.41
C ILE A 114 6.56 8.36 9.84
N TYR A 115 6.69 8.38 8.52
CA TYR A 115 7.63 9.27 7.85
C TYR A 115 7.22 10.75 8.04
N PRO A 116 8.16 11.68 8.19
CA PRO A 116 7.89 13.12 8.11
C PRO A 116 7.19 13.50 6.81
N ALA A 117 6.32 14.51 6.86
CA ALA A 117 5.52 14.90 5.70
C ALA A 117 6.40 15.31 4.50
N GLU A 118 7.55 15.90 4.77
CA GLU A 118 8.52 16.39 3.79
C GLU A 118 9.27 15.26 3.06
N GLU A 119 9.44 14.10 3.71
CA GLU A 119 10.16 12.94 3.15
C GLU A 119 9.25 12.00 2.34
N ARG A 120 7.93 12.03 2.62
CA ARG A 120 6.95 11.16 1.95
C ARG A 120 6.92 11.30 0.43
N PRO A 121 7.00 12.50 -0.18
CA PRO A 121 7.04 12.64 -1.63
C PRO A 121 8.19 11.86 -2.30
N VAL A 122 9.39 11.88 -1.70
CA VAL A 122 10.55 11.14 -2.22
C VAL A 122 10.35 9.63 -2.04
N ARG A 123 9.76 9.21 -0.91
CA ARG A 123 9.37 7.81 -0.69
C ARG A 123 8.35 7.33 -1.71
N ASP A 124 7.32 8.12 -1.99
CA ASP A 124 6.26 7.78 -2.94
C ASP A 124 6.80 7.73 -4.37
N LEU A 125 7.71 8.64 -4.73
CA LEU A 125 8.46 8.60 -5.98
C LEU A 125 9.24 7.28 -6.12
N SER A 126 9.92 6.86 -5.06
CA SER A 126 10.66 5.59 -5.02
C SER A 126 9.73 4.39 -5.18
N ARG A 127 8.56 4.39 -4.55
CA ARG A 127 7.53 3.35 -4.72
C ARG A 127 7.01 3.32 -6.17
N LYS A 128 6.81 4.48 -6.80
CA LYS A 128 6.41 4.55 -8.21
C LYS A 128 7.48 3.94 -9.12
N ARG A 129 8.76 4.22 -8.85
CA ARG A 129 9.88 3.62 -9.58
C ARG A 129 9.88 2.09 -9.45
N ILE A 130 9.70 1.56 -8.24
CA ILE A 130 9.59 0.11 -8.00
C ILE A 130 8.44 -0.48 -8.83
N GLN A 131 7.27 0.17 -8.84
CA GLN A 131 6.12 -0.25 -9.65
C GLN A 131 6.49 -0.33 -11.14
N LEU A 132 7.14 0.70 -11.70
CA LEU A 132 7.54 0.71 -13.12
C LEU A 132 8.53 -0.43 -13.45
N VAL A 133 9.48 -0.71 -12.57
CA VAL A 133 10.44 -1.83 -12.72
C VAL A 133 9.71 -3.17 -12.71
N GLN A 134 8.73 -3.35 -11.81
CA GLN A 134 7.91 -4.56 -11.75
C GLN A 134 7.05 -4.74 -13.01
N CYS A 135 6.36 -3.69 -13.45
CA CYS A 135 5.56 -3.71 -14.67
C CYS A 135 6.41 -4.03 -15.90
N ARG A 136 7.61 -3.44 -16.01
CA ARG A 136 8.57 -3.77 -17.08
C ARG A 136 9.00 -5.23 -17.05
N THR A 137 9.32 -5.75 -15.86
CA THR A 137 9.71 -7.16 -15.69
C THR A 137 8.59 -8.11 -16.11
N ALA A 138 7.33 -7.76 -15.79
CA ALA A 138 6.17 -8.55 -16.22
C ALA A 138 6.06 -8.62 -17.75
N GLN A 139 6.35 -7.53 -18.48
CA GLN A 139 6.36 -7.54 -19.95
C GLN A 139 7.50 -8.40 -20.52
N ILE A 140 8.69 -8.35 -19.91
CA ILE A 140 9.82 -9.21 -20.30
C ILE A 140 9.43 -10.68 -20.16
N LEU A 141 8.91 -11.08 -19.00
CA LEU A 141 8.46 -12.45 -18.75
C LEU A 141 7.33 -12.87 -19.70
N ALA A 142 6.43 -11.96 -20.07
CA ALA A 142 5.39 -12.25 -21.06
C ALA A 142 5.98 -12.60 -22.43
N ILE A 143 7.00 -11.85 -22.88
CA ILE A 143 7.72 -12.12 -24.14
C ILE A 143 8.49 -13.45 -24.07
N GLU A 144 9.22 -13.70 -22.97
CA GLU A 144 9.94 -14.97 -22.77
C GLU A 144 8.98 -16.17 -22.80
N ASN A 145 7.84 -16.05 -22.13
CA ASN A 145 6.82 -17.09 -22.09
C ASN A 145 6.19 -17.32 -23.47
N LEU A 146 5.86 -16.26 -24.23
CA LEU A 146 5.35 -16.40 -25.59
C LEU A 146 6.36 -17.11 -26.48
N PHE A 147 7.62 -16.68 -26.47
CA PHE A 147 8.68 -17.32 -27.25
C PHE A 147 8.84 -18.80 -26.87
N SER A 148 8.84 -19.13 -25.58
CA SER A 148 9.02 -20.50 -25.10
C SER A 148 7.85 -21.41 -25.51
N ARG A 149 6.60 -20.92 -25.45
CA ARG A 149 5.42 -21.67 -25.90
C ARG A 149 5.45 -22.03 -27.39
N HIS A 150 6.01 -21.15 -28.22
CA HIS A 150 6.02 -21.33 -29.66
C HIS A 150 7.28 -22.03 -30.21
N THR A 151 8.36 -22.08 -29.44
CA THR A 151 9.65 -22.65 -29.90
C THR A 151 10.16 -23.81 -29.06
N GLY A 152 9.64 -24.00 -27.84
CA GLY A 152 10.23 -24.88 -26.82
C GLY A 152 11.56 -24.37 -26.27
N GLY A 153 12.08 -23.25 -26.79
CA GLY A 153 13.33 -22.65 -26.37
C GLY A 153 13.17 -21.69 -25.19
N GLN A 154 14.31 -21.16 -24.73
CA GLN A 154 14.38 -20.13 -23.70
C GLN A 154 14.99 -18.88 -24.31
N MET A 155 14.45 -17.70 -24.00
CA MET A 155 15.05 -16.42 -24.34
C MET A 155 15.51 -15.74 -23.06
N GLN A 156 16.75 -15.27 -23.03
CA GLN A 156 17.26 -14.53 -21.88
C GLN A 156 16.66 -13.12 -21.86
N GLY A 157 16.31 -12.61 -20.67
CA GLY A 157 15.75 -11.26 -20.53
C GLY A 157 16.63 -10.15 -21.10
N GLU A 158 17.96 -10.28 -21.08
CA GLU A 158 18.86 -9.33 -21.75
C GLU A 158 18.66 -9.29 -23.28
N ARG A 159 18.34 -10.43 -23.88
CA ARG A 159 17.99 -10.49 -25.31
C ARG A 159 16.65 -9.80 -25.55
N VAL A 160 15.65 -10.03 -24.70
CA VAL A 160 14.32 -9.40 -24.78
C VAL A 160 14.43 -7.88 -24.76
N LYS A 161 15.25 -7.32 -23.86
CA LYS A 161 15.48 -5.87 -23.73
C LYS A 161 16.02 -5.20 -24.99
N ARG A 162 16.66 -5.97 -25.87
CA ARG A 162 17.27 -5.50 -27.13
C ARG A 162 16.45 -5.89 -28.37
N LEU A 163 15.29 -6.52 -28.18
CA LEU A 163 14.43 -6.89 -29.30
C LEU A 163 13.91 -5.64 -30.02
N ASP A 164 13.78 -5.75 -31.33
CA ASP A 164 13.04 -4.83 -32.17
C ASP A 164 11.92 -5.54 -32.94
N GLU A 165 11.04 -4.75 -33.56
CA GLU A 165 9.89 -5.27 -34.28
C GLU A 165 10.30 -6.13 -35.49
N MET A 166 11.43 -5.80 -36.15
CA MET A 166 11.94 -6.59 -37.27
C MET A 166 12.37 -7.99 -36.81
N GLN A 167 13.02 -8.08 -35.64
CA GLN A 167 13.42 -9.36 -35.03
C GLN A 167 12.21 -10.17 -34.59
N VAL A 168 11.18 -9.53 -34.03
CA VAL A 168 9.94 -10.21 -33.65
C VAL A 168 9.21 -10.76 -34.89
N ASN A 169 9.12 -9.96 -35.96
CA ASN A 169 8.58 -10.41 -37.24
C ASN A 169 9.40 -11.58 -37.83
N GLY A 170 10.72 -11.54 -37.66
CA GLY A 170 11.65 -12.56 -38.12
C GLY A 170 11.49 -13.93 -37.45
N PHE A 171 10.77 -14.04 -36.33
CA PHE A 171 10.46 -15.34 -35.72
C PHE A 171 9.46 -16.17 -36.53
N GLY A 172 8.69 -15.55 -37.42
CA GLY A 172 7.73 -16.26 -38.28
C GLY A 172 6.54 -16.85 -37.51
N PHE A 173 6.18 -16.29 -36.36
CA PHE A 173 4.99 -16.68 -35.62
C PHE A 173 3.70 -16.20 -36.31
N ALA A 174 2.57 -16.78 -35.92
CA ALA A 174 1.25 -16.31 -36.36
C ALA A 174 1.04 -14.81 -36.03
N SER A 175 0.23 -14.12 -36.83
CA SER A 175 -0.01 -12.67 -36.72
C SER A 175 -0.36 -12.23 -35.30
N ASP A 176 -1.21 -13.00 -34.63
CA ASP A 176 -1.75 -12.65 -33.31
C ASP A 176 -0.66 -12.74 -32.23
N VAL A 177 0.24 -13.72 -32.35
CA VAL A 177 1.39 -13.91 -31.46
C VAL A 177 2.41 -12.80 -31.68
N THR A 178 2.69 -12.48 -32.94
CA THR A 178 3.59 -11.39 -33.34
C THR A 178 3.09 -10.06 -32.80
N LEU A 179 1.79 -9.77 -32.94
CA LEU A 179 1.16 -8.57 -32.40
C LEU A 179 1.23 -8.52 -30.88
N ALA A 180 0.97 -9.63 -30.19
CA ALA A 180 1.08 -9.71 -28.73
C ALA A 180 2.51 -9.45 -28.25
N MET A 181 3.52 -10.02 -28.92
CA MET A 181 4.93 -9.77 -28.61
C MET A 181 5.32 -8.32 -28.86
N GLN A 182 4.88 -7.71 -29.97
CA GLN A 182 5.11 -6.30 -30.28
C GLN A 182 4.45 -5.36 -29.27
N ALA A 183 3.21 -5.66 -28.85
CA ALA A 183 2.52 -4.88 -27.82
C ALA A 183 3.28 -4.92 -26.48
N ASN A 184 3.70 -6.10 -26.03
CA ASN A 184 4.53 -6.24 -24.82
C ASN A 184 5.86 -5.48 -24.97
N LEU A 185 6.49 -5.53 -26.14
CA LEU A 185 7.74 -4.84 -26.43
C LEU A 185 7.58 -3.32 -26.35
N ALA A 186 6.50 -2.78 -26.94
CA ALA A 186 6.19 -1.35 -26.90
C ALA A 186 5.96 -0.86 -25.47
N VAL A 187 5.15 -1.58 -24.69
CA VAL A 187 4.88 -1.25 -23.28
C VAL A 187 6.15 -1.38 -22.42
N MET A 188 6.97 -2.40 -22.66
CA MET A 188 8.27 -2.56 -21.98
C MET A 188 9.20 -1.36 -22.22
N ARG A 189 9.26 -0.87 -23.47
CA ARG A 189 10.07 0.30 -23.85
C ARG A 189 9.58 1.57 -23.17
N ASP A 190 8.27 1.82 -23.16
CA ASP A 190 7.73 2.98 -22.45
C ASP A 190 8.07 2.93 -20.95
N PHE A 191 7.90 1.78 -20.29
CA PHE A 191 8.31 1.66 -18.88
C PHE A 191 9.82 1.87 -18.66
N GLN A 192 10.67 1.47 -19.61
CA GLN A 192 12.10 1.72 -19.56
C GLN A 192 12.42 3.21 -19.66
N ASP A 193 11.77 3.92 -20.58
CA ASP A 193 11.95 5.36 -20.79
C ASP A 193 11.45 6.16 -19.59
N GLN A 194 10.27 5.81 -19.04
CA GLN A 194 9.79 6.43 -17.81
C GLN A 194 10.78 6.18 -16.67
N ASN A 195 11.22 4.94 -16.44
CA ASN A 195 12.17 4.64 -15.37
C ASN A 195 13.49 5.44 -15.49
N ALA A 196 13.98 5.67 -16.71
CA ALA A 196 15.16 6.52 -16.96
C ALA A 196 14.93 7.98 -16.53
N ARG A 197 13.72 8.52 -16.77
CA ARG A 197 13.34 9.87 -16.30
C ARG A 197 13.35 9.97 -14.77
N PHE A 198 12.85 8.96 -14.07
CA PHE A 198 12.88 8.92 -12.60
C PHE A 198 14.33 8.92 -12.08
N CYS A 199 15.25 8.16 -12.69
CA CYS A 199 16.66 8.17 -12.32
C CYS A 199 17.32 9.55 -12.51
N ALA A 200 16.96 10.29 -13.56
CA ALA A 200 17.49 11.63 -13.81
C ALA A 200 16.99 12.65 -12.76
N LEU A 201 15.74 12.51 -12.31
CA LEU A 201 15.17 13.37 -11.27
C LEU A 201 15.81 13.12 -9.90
N SER A 202 16.09 11.86 -9.55
CA SER A 202 16.73 11.50 -8.27
C SER A 202 18.17 11.98 -8.10
N LEU A 203 18.82 12.48 -9.17
CA LEU A 203 20.18 13.07 -9.10
C LEU A 203 20.16 14.59 -8.83
N THR A 204 18.98 15.20 -8.70
CA THR A 204 18.81 16.64 -8.50
C THR A 204 18.38 17.02 -7.08
N HIS A 205 18.28 16.05 -6.17
CA HIS A 205 17.97 16.23 -4.73
C HIS A 205 19.07 15.56 -3.92
#